data_AF-A0A3D2VDQ9-F1
#
_entry.id   AF-A0A3D2VDQ9-F1
#
_cell.length_a   1.000
_cell.length_b   1.000
_cell.length_c   1.000
_cell.angle_alpha   90.00
_cell.angle_beta   90.00
_cell.angle_gamma   90.00
#
_symmetry.space_group_name_H-M   'P 1'
#
loop_
_entity.id
_entity.type
_entity.pdbx_description
1 polymer ?
#
loop_
_entity_poly.entity_id
_entity_poly.type
_entity_poly.pdbx_seq_one_letter_code
_entity_poly.pdbx_strand_id
1 'polypeptide(L)' 'MSPPEIDLAPELIEQVLGAVDQGFDRQLAFTQQMMALDSTRGKEHQAQACFFEALESRGYEMDQWSIDIA' A
#
# COMPACT_ATOMS: atom_id res chain seq x y z
N MET A 1 8.10 25.39 -1.56
CA MET A 1 8.98 24.25 -1.90
C MET A 1 8.66 23.88 -3.33
N SER A 2 9.55 24.17 -4.28
CA SER A 2 9.43 23.56 -5.60
C SER A 2 9.61 22.04 -5.44
N PRO A 3 8.87 21.21 -6.18
CA PRO A 3 9.10 19.77 -6.15
C PRO A 3 10.56 19.48 -6.53
N PRO A 4 11.17 18.42 -5.97
CA PRO A 4 12.52 18.02 -6.35
C PRO A 4 12.55 17.76 -7.86
N GLU A 5 13.59 18.26 -8.54
CA GLU A 5 13.88 17.82 -9.90
C GLU A 5 14.26 16.34 -9.85
N ILE A 6 13.41 15.53 -10.46
CA ILE A 6 13.62 14.09 -10.61
C ILE A 6 14.25 13.88 -11.97
N ASP A 7 15.57 13.71 -12.01
CA ASP A 7 16.33 13.36 -13.22
C ASP A 7 16.30 11.84 -13.39
N LEU A 8 15.28 11.33 -14.09
CA LEU A 8 15.15 9.92 -14.44
C LEU A 8 15.34 9.73 -15.93
N ALA A 9 16.06 8.66 -16.30
CA ALA A 9 16.16 8.24 -17.69
C ALA A 9 14.75 7.98 -18.28
N PRO A 10 14.45 8.44 -19.52
CA PRO A 10 13.14 8.25 -20.14
C PRO A 10 12.69 6.79 -20.17
N GLU A 11 13.62 5.86 -20.36
CA GLU A 11 13.34 4.43 -20.41
C GLU A 11 12.88 3.89 -19.06
N LEU A 12 13.39 4.45 -17.95
CA LEU A 12 12.96 4.08 -16.60
C LEU A 12 11.54 4.60 -16.33
N ILE A 13 11.20 5.79 -16.83
CA ILE A 13 9.85 6.34 -16.72
C ILE A 13 8.86 5.42 -17.43
N GLU A 14 9.15 5.02 -18.67
CA GLU A 14 8.29 4.12 -19.45
C GLU A 14 8.12 2.76 -18.77
N GLN A 15 9.19 2.20 -18.21
CA GLN A 15 9.13 0.93 -17.48
C GLN A 15 8.24 1.01 -16.23
N VAL A 16 8.37 2.07 -15.45
CA VAL A 16 7.56 2.27 -14.24
C VAL A 16 6.10 2.46 -14.60
N LEU A 17 5.79 3.31 -15.59
CA LEU A 17 4.42 3.51 -16.06
C LEU A 17 3.81 2.21 -16.59
N GLY A 18 4.55 1.47 -17.41
CA GLY A 18 4.10 0.18 -17.92
C GLY A 18 3.85 -0.85 -16.82
N ALA A 19 4.68 -0.88 -15.78
CA ALA A 19 4.48 -1.77 -14.63
C ALA A 19 3.24 -1.38 -13.80
N VAL A 20 2.99 -0.07 -13.62
CA VAL A 20 1.79 0.44 -12.94
C VAL A 20 0.54 0.09 -13.74
N ASP A 21 0.53 0.34 -15.05
CA ASP A 21 -0.61 0.04 -15.92
C ASP A 21 -0.95 -1.46 -15.90
N GLN A 22 0.07 -2.33 -15.98
CA GLN A 22 -0.11 -3.79 -15.88
C GLN A 22 -0.66 -4.23 -14.51
N GLY A 23 -0.33 -3.49 -13.45
CA GLY A 23 -0.76 -3.77 -12.08
C GLY A 23 -2.07 -3.10 -11.66
N PHE A 24 -2.63 -2.22 -12.50
CA PHE A 24 -3.67 -1.28 -12.08
C PHE A 24 -4.96 -1.97 -11.61
N ASP A 25 -5.40 -3.02 -12.29
CA ASP A 25 -6.57 -3.80 -11.88
C ASP A 25 -6.36 -4.45 -10.51
N ARG A 26 -5.16 -4.97 -10.24
CA ARG A 26 -4.81 -5.56 -8.95
C ARG A 26 -4.78 -4.49 -7.86
N GLN A 27 -4.27 -3.30 -8.16
CA GLN A 27 -4.28 -2.16 -7.25
C GLN A 27 -5.71 -1.74 -6.91
N LEU A 28 -6.61 -1.69 -7.90
CA LEU A 28 -8.01 -1.35 -7.69
C LEU A 28 -8.72 -2.40 -6.83
N ALA A 29 -8.54 -3.69 -7.13
CA ALA A 29 -9.11 -4.78 -6.35
C ALA A 29 -8.64 -4.75 -4.89
N PHE A 30 -7.34 -4.55 -4.66
CA PHE A 30 -6.79 -4.41 -3.32
C PHE A 30 -7.36 -3.18 -2.59
N THR A 31 -7.49 -2.05 -3.29
CA THR A 31 -8.11 -0.84 -2.71
C THR A 31 -9.56 -1.09 -2.31
N GLN A 32 -10.34 -1.76 -3.16
CA GLN A 32 -11.73 -2.12 -2.85
C GLN A 32 -11.82 -3.07 -1.65
N GLN A 33 -10.95 -4.08 -1.57
CA GLN A 33 -10.85 -4.97 -0.43
C GLN A 33 -10.59 -4.20 0.87
N MET A 34 -9.65 -3.25 0.85
CA MET A 34 -9.33 -2.43 2.01
C MET A 34 -10.51 -1.55 2.44
N MET A 35 -11.20 -0.91 1.49
CA MET A 35 -12.34 -0.05 1.77
C MET A 35 -13.57 -0.80 2.30
N ALA A 36 -13.64 -2.12 2.09
CA ALA A 36 -14.71 -2.95 2.61
C ALA A 36 -14.56 -3.31 4.10
N LEU A 37 -13.39 -3.06 4.70
CA LEU A 37 -13.10 -3.37 6.11
C LEU A 37 -13.53 -2.20 7.01
N ASP A 38 -14.21 -2.50 8.12
CA ASP A 38 -14.54 -1.48 9.13
C ASP A 38 -13.25 -1.04 9.84
N SER A 39 -12.71 0.10 9.43
CA SER A 39 -11.53 0.71 10.03
C SER A 39 -11.86 1.98 10.82
N THR A 40 -13.04 2.03 11.42
CA THR A 40 -13.38 3.09 12.37
C THR A 40 -12.64 2.90 13.70
N ARG A 41 -12.61 3.96 14.53
CA ARG A 41 -11.86 3.97 15.79
C ARG A 41 -12.19 2.77 16.68
N GLY A 42 -11.21 1.93 16.96
CA GLY A 42 -11.32 0.73 17.82
C GLY A 42 -11.74 -0.55 17.07
N LYS A 43 -11.84 -0.52 15.75
CA LYS A 43 -12.23 -1.66 14.91
C LYS A 43 -11.23 -2.00 13.81
N GLU A 44 -10.11 -1.27 13.75
CA GLU A 44 -9.16 -1.29 12.65
C GLU A 44 -8.36 -2.59 12.51
N HIS A 45 -8.50 -3.53 13.46
CA HIS A 45 -7.71 -4.77 13.50
C HIS A 45 -7.73 -5.53 12.17
N GLN A 46 -8.89 -5.68 11.53
CA GLN A 46 -8.98 -6.39 10.25
C GLN A 46 -8.28 -5.64 9.12
N ALA A 47 -8.39 -4.31 9.07
CA ALA A 47 -7.69 -3.49 8.10
C ALA A 47 -6.16 -3.52 8.32
N GLN A 48 -5.71 -3.48 9.57
CA GLN A 48 -4.29 -3.60 9.91
C GLN A 48 -3.72 -4.98 9.55
N ALA A 49 -4.45 -6.07 9.81
CA ALA A 49 -4.05 -7.41 9.41
C ALA A 49 -3.94 -7.54 7.87
N CYS A 50 -4.89 -6.98 7.13
CA CYS A 50 -4.84 -6.97 5.66
C CYS A 50 -3.59 -6.24 5.13
N PHE A 51 -3.23 -5.09 5.71
CA PHE A 51 -1.99 -4.39 5.37
C PHE A 51 -0.74 -5.17 5.77
N PHE A 52 -0.77 -5.81 6.94
CA PHE A 52 0.35 -6.63 7.42
C PHE A 52 0.67 -7.74 6.42
N GLU A 53 -0.33 -8.56 6.07
CA GLU A 53 -0.19 -9.66 5.11
C GLU A 53 0.25 -9.15 3.72
N ALA A 54 -0.29 -8.01 3.28
CA ALA A 54 0.09 -7.41 2.02
C ALA A 54 1.57 -7.00 2.00
N LEU A 55 2.08 -6.39 3.06
CA LEU A 55 3.48 -5.97 3.11
C LEU A 55 4.42 -7.17 3.35
N GLU A 56 4.06 -8.11 4.23
CA GLU A 56 4.83 -9.34 4.45
C GLU A 56 4.98 -10.13 3.13
N SER A 57 3.90 -10.32 2.37
CA SER A 57 3.95 -11.01 1.07
C SER A 57 4.80 -10.31 0.01
N ARG A 58 5.12 -9.02 0.21
CA ARG A 58 6.03 -8.24 -0.65
C ARG A 58 7.47 -8.25 -0.14
N GLY A 59 7.75 -8.97 0.94
CA GLY A 59 9.10 -9.16 1.50
C GLY A 59 9.54 -8.07 2.47
N TYR A 60 8.60 -7.28 3.01
CA TYR A 60 8.91 -6.34 4.08
C TYR A 60 9.05 -7.09 5.41
N GLU A 61 9.99 -6.64 6.25
CA GLU A 61 10.03 -7.02 7.66
C GLU A 61 8.89 -6.29 8.39
N MET A 62 8.00 -7.06 8.99
CA MET A 62 6.79 -6.55 9.62
C MET A 62 6.85 -6.69 11.13
N ASP A 63 6.32 -5.68 11.82
CA ASP A 63 6.12 -5.69 13.26
C ASP A 63 4.65 -5.33 13.58
N GLN A 64 4.07 -6.04 14.54
CA GLN A 64 2.70 -5.83 15.00
C GLN A 64 2.68 -5.87 16.52
N TRP A 65 2.15 -4.81 17.13
CA TRP A 65 2.07 -4.65 18.58
C TRP A 65 0.68 -4.16 18.98
N SER A 66 0.24 -4.56 20.17
CA SER A 66 -1.01 -4.09 20.76
C SER A 66 -0.81 -2.75 21.45
N ILE A 67 -1.80 -1.87 21.34
CA ILE A 67 -1.82 -0.57 22.02
C ILE A 67 -2.94 -0.60 23.05
N ASP A 68 -2.65 -0.19 24.28
CA ASP A 68 -3.68 0.02 25.29
C ASP A 68 -4.36 1.38 25.03
N ILE A 69 -5.64 1.35 24.65
CA ILE A 69 -6.41 2.57 24.40
C ILE A 69 -7.13 2.91 25.71
N ALA A 70 -6.51 3.77 26.52
CA ALA A 70 -7.10 4.32 27.76
C ALA A 70 -8.35 5.17 27.51
#